data_AF-C1GPY1-F1
#
_entry.id   AF-C1GPY1-F1
#
_cell.length_a   1.000
_cell.length_b   1.000
_cell.length_c   1.000
_cell.angle_alpha   90.00
_cell.angle_beta   90.00
_cell.angle_gamma   90.00
#
_symmetry.space_group_name_H-M   'P 1'
#
loop_
_entity.id
_entity.type
_entity.pdbx_description
1 polymer ?
#
loop_
_entity_poly.entity_id
_entity_poly.type
_entity_poly.pdbx_seq_one_letter_code
_entity_poly.pdbx_strand_id
1 'polypeptide(L)' 'MVFEDKFGEPPDEQPTFRGIKLLGNVQGDYEKVFKDICLEIEAPKKQFDGAKRPYLQNPLRRYQQWTAKTI' A
#
# COMPACT_ATOMS: atom_id res chain seq x y z
N MET A 1 9.58 -3.32 -4.07
CA MET A 1 8.23 -3.40 -4.67
C MET A 1 7.95 -2.03 -5.23
N VAL A 2 7.45 -1.98 -6.46
CA VAL A 2 6.96 -0.74 -7.07
C VAL A 2 5.45 -0.72 -6.83
N PHE A 3 4.87 0.47 -6.62
CA PHE A 3 3.42 0.59 -6.58
C PHE A 3 2.84 0.25 -7.97
N GLU A 4 1.89 -0.68 -8.02
CA GLU A 4 1.25 -1.12 -9.25
C GLU A 4 -0.24 -0.77 -9.20
N ASP A 5 -0.68 0.15 -10.06
CA ASP A 5 -2.10 0.41 -10.29
C ASP A 5 -2.61 -0.58 -11.35
N LYS A 6 -3.23 -1.68 -10.91
CA LYS A 6 -3.80 -2.69 -11.80
C LYS A 6 -5.29 -2.51 -11.87
N PHE A 7 -5.83 -2.61 -13.10
CA PHE A 7 -7.25 -2.79 -13.29
C PHE A 7 -7.69 -4.09 -12.60
N GLY A 8 -8.51 -3.94 -11.57
CA GLY A 8 -9.20 -5.04 -10.91
C GLY A 8 -10.62 -5.17 -11.44
N GLU A 9 -11.14 -6.39 -11.41
CA GLU A 9 -12.57 -6.63 -11.57
C GLU A 9 -13.33 -5.95 -10.40
N PRO A 10 -14.49 -5.32 -10.65
CA PRO A 10 -15.33 -4.77 -9.60
C PRO A 10 -15.58 -5.81 -8.49
N PRO A 11 -15.47 -5.46 -7.20
CA PRO A 11 -15.67 -6.43 -6.11
C PRO A 11 -17.01 -7.14 -6.17
N ASP A 12 -18.05 -6.50 -6.70
CA ASP A 12 -19.40 -7.03 -6.87
C ASP A 12 -19.54 -8.11 -7.93
N GLU A 13 -18.59 -8.25 -8.85
CA GLU A 13 -18.54 -9.34 -9.83
C GLU A 13 -17.85 -10.60 -9.27
N GLN A 14 -17.15 -10.50 -8.13
CA GLN A 14 -16.44 -11.63 -7.54
C GLN A 14 -17.37 -12.65 -6.87
N PRO A 15 -17.15 -13.97 -7.04
CA PRO A 15 -17.99 -15.01 -6.43
C PRO A 15 -18.08 -14.96 -4.89
N THR A 16 -17.09 -14.36 -4.24
CA THR A 16 -17.03 -14.23 -2.77
C THR A 16 -17.70 -12.96 -2.24
N PHE A 17 -18.20 -12.10 -3.12
CA PHE A 17 -18.84 -10.85 -2.72
C PHE A 17 -20.12 -11.10 -1.92
N ARG A 18 -20.26 -10.39 -0.80
CA ARG A 18 -21.41 -10.55 0.11
C ARG A 18 -22.41 -9.40 0.06
N GLY A 19 -22.06 -8.27 -0.57
CA GLY A 19 -22.92 -7.09 -0.69
C GLY A 19 -22.20 -5.78 -0.41
N ILE A 20 -22.84 -4.68 -0.83
CA ILE A 20 -22.39 -3.30 -0.61
C ILE A 20 -23.51 -2.50 0.08
N LYS A 21 -23.12 -1.60 0.98
CA LYS A 21 -24.03 -0.63 1.62
C LYS A 21 -23.43 0.77 1.47
N LEU A 22 -24.22 1.70 0.92
CA LEU A 22 -23.82 3.10 0.82
C LEU A 22 -23.68 3.70 2.24
N LEU A 23 -22.49 4.18 2.58
CA LEU A 23 -22.21 4.89 3.84
C LEU A 23 -22.27 6.41 3.69
N GLY A 24 -21.96 6.92 2.49
CA GLY A 24 -21.92 8.34 2.18
C GLY A 24 -21.14 8.59 0.89
N ASN A 25 -21.10 9.87 0.48
CA ASN A 25 -20.35 10.33 -0.68
C ASN A 25 -19.19 11.20 -0.20
N VAL A 26 -18.06 11.10 -0.90
CA VAL A 26 -16.91 11.96 -0.66
C VAL A 26 -16.77 12.93 -1.84
N GLN A 27 -16.52 14.21 -1.57
CA GLN A 27 -16.32 15.24 -2.61
C GLN A 27 -14.83 15.60 -2.72
N GLY A 28 -14.25 15.55 -3.92
CA GLY A 28 -12.86 15.91 -4.18
C GLY A 28 -12.15 14.94 -5.13
N ASP A 29 -10.95 15.32 -5.57
CA ASP A 29 -10.09 14.52 -6.45
C ASP A 29 -9.21 13.56 -5.63
N TYR A 30 -9.84 12.61 -4.94
CA TYR A 30 -9.12 11.66 -4.09
C TYR A 30 -8.32 10.65 -4.88
N GLU A 31 -8.77 10.28 -6.09
CA GLU A 31 -8.07 9.28 -6.88
C GLU A 31 -6.69 9.78 -7.28
N LYS A 32 -6.59 11.03 -7.76
CA LYS A 32 -5.31 11.64 -8.08
C LYS A 32 -4.43 11.79 -6.85
N VAL A 33 -4.96 12.38 -5.77
CA VAL A 33 -4.19 12.60 -4.53
C VAL A 33 -3.70 11.27 -3.95
N PHE A 34 -4.52 10.23 -3.97
CA PHE A 34 -4.12 8.90 -3.49
C PHE A 34 -3.01 8.30 -4.35
N LYS A 35 -3.14 8.34 -5.68
CA LYS A 35 -2.11 7.83 -6.60
C LYS A 35 -0.79 8.59 -6.45
N ASP A 36 -0.85 9.91 -6.35
CA ASP A 36 0.33 10.76 -6.15
C ASP A 36 1.08 10.35 -4.86
N ILE A 37 0.36 10.20 -3.74
CA ILE A 37 0.94 9.72 -2.46
C ILE A 37 1.58 8.34 -2.62
N CYS A 38 0.88 7.40 -3.26
CA CYS A 38 1.39 6.04 -3.45
C CYS A 38 2.63 5.98 -4.35
N LEU A 39 2.75 6.88 -5.33
CA LEU A 39 3.91 6.97 -6.22
C LEU A 39 5.09 7.71 -5.58
N GLU A 40 4.83 8.73 -4.76
CA GLU A 40 5.87 9.50 -4.07
C GLU A 40 6.59 8.70 -2.98
N ILE A 41 5.89 7.77 -2.32
CA ILE A 41 6.45 7.01 -1.22
C ILE A 41 7.19 5.77 -1.75
N GLU A 42 8.52 5.81 -1.69
CA GLU A 42 9.33 4.62 -1.97
C GLU A 42 9.01 3.49 -0.99
N ALA A 43 8.73 2.30 -1.54
CA ALA A 43 8.54 1.10 -0.72
C ALA A 43 9.80 0.83 0.13
N PRO A 44 9.62 0.44 1.41
CA PRO A 44 10.75 0.20 2.29
C PRO A 44 11.62 -0.94 1.76
N LYS A 45 12.95 -0.77 1.89
CA LYS A 45 13.92 -1.80 1.53
C LYS A 45 13.65 -3.10 2.28
N LYS A 46 13.71 -4.22 1.56
CA LYS A 46 13.59 -5.57 2.11
C LYS A 46 14.64 -5.76 3.22
N GLN A 47 14.20 -6.14 4.42
CA GLN A 47 15.12 -6.39 5.54
C GLN A 47 15.71 -7.81 5.53
N PHE A 48 14.98 -8.76 4.96
CA PHE A 48 15.34 -10.18 4.91
C PHE A 48 15.01 -10.78 3.55
N ASP A 49 15.91 -11.61 3.03
CA ASP A 49 15.64 -12.52 1.92
C ASP A 49 15.74 -13.97 2.40
N GLY A 50 14.59 -14.57 2.70
CA GLY A 50 14.55 -15.80 3.50
C GLY A 50 15.19 -15.58 4.87
N ALA A 51 16.15 -16.42 5.25
CA ALA A 51 16.90 -16.30 6.50
C ALA A 51 18.05 -15.26 6.45
N LYS A 52 18.37 -14.70 5.28
CA LYS A 52 19.53 -13.82 5.11
C LYS A 52 19.14 -12.35 5.26
N ARG A 53 20.03 -11.54 5.84
CA ARG A 53 19.93 -10.07 5.81
C ARG A 53 20.74 -9.52 4.62
N PRO A 54 20.08 -9.08 3.53
CA PRO A 54 20.81 -8.54 2.37
C PRO A 54 21.56 -7.23 2.69
N TYR A 55 21.10 -6.47 3.68
CA TYR A 55 21.71 -5.19 4.08
C TYR A 55 22.12 -5.22 5.56
N LEU A 56 23.27 -5.83 5.85
CA LEU A 56 23.76 -6.03 7.22
C LEU A 56 23.98 -4.71 7.98
N GLN A 57 24.39 -3.65 7.29
CA GLN A 57 24.62 -2.32 7.88
C GLN A 57 23.32 -1.57 8.19
N ASN A 58 22.20 -1.96 7.57
CA ASN A 58 20.93 -1.31 7.83
C ASN A 58 20.33 -1.84 9.14
N PRO A 59 19.92 -0.97 10.08
CA PRO A 59 19.27 -1.43 11.29
C PRO A 59 17.97 -2.17 10.95
N LEU A 60 17.68 -3.22 11.71
CA LEU A 60 16.36 -3.85 11.66
C LEU A 60 15.34 -2.84 12.14
N ARG A 61 14.26 -2.66 11.38
CA ARG A 61 13.17 -1.77 11.74
C ARG A 61 11.90 -2.56 11.96
N ARG A 62 11.11 -2.18 12.96
CA ARG A 62 9.74 -2.68 13.11
C ARG A 62 8.82 -2.00 12.11
N TYR A 63 7.71 -2.66 11.75
CA TYR A 63 6.73 -2.15 10.80
C TYR A 63 6.27 -0.71 11.13
N GLN A 64 5.95 -0.45 12.40
CA GLN A 64 5.50 0.86 12.89
C GLN A 64 6.54 1.98 12.74
N GLN A 65 7.84 1.65 12.66
CA GLN A 65 8.91 2.64 12.50
C GLN A 65 8.99 3.17 11.06
N TRP A 66 8.36 2.51 10.09
CA TRP A 66 8.24 3.04 8.73
C TRP A 66 7.22 4.17 8.66
N THR A 67 6.09 4.03 9.36
CA THR A 67 5.02 5.03 9.36
C THR A 67 5.50 6.40 9.88
N ALA A 68 6.36 6.43 10.91
CA ALA A 68 6.90 7.66 11.48
C ALA A 68 7.84 8.46 10.55
N LYS A 69 8.23 7.91 9.39
CA LYS A 69 9.06 8.62 8.39
C LYS A 69 8.25 9.18 7.22
N THR A 70 6.99 8.80 7.12
CA THR A 70 6.16 9.06 5.94
C THR A 70 4.97 9.97 6.24
N ILE A 71 4.52 10.00 7.51
CA ILE A 71 3.54 10.95 8.05
C ILE A 71 4.30 11.95 8.92
#